data_AF-A0A368G5W3-F1
#
_entry.id   AF-A0A368G5W3-F1
#
_cell.length_a   1.000
_cell.length_b   1.000
_cell.length_c   1.000
_cell.angle_alpha   90.00
_cell.angle_beta   90.00
_cell.angle_gamma   90.00
#
_symmetry.space_group_name_H-M   'P 1'
#
loop_
_entity.id
_entity.type
_entity.pdbx_description
1 polymer ?
#
loop_
_entity_poly.entity_id
_entity_poly.type
_entity_poly.pdbx_seq_one_letter_code
_entity_poly.pdbx_strand_id
1 'polypeptide(L)'
;MHAITGIIATVLAVLQPFLALLRPSPNSEHRYIFNWAHWLVGMTAWSFASATMVLALPMGKTGLNAVYGYAPNWVMGGYILFFIGCNIVMEMLATSNDVRMEKNVSEIKPHRFIVGPSGMALSHLNGPTVESPLAPPTRANARLLIFFLHLVVALGVAITITAMLVKILLSHSP
;
A
#
# COMPACT_ATOMS: atom_id res chain seq x y z
N MET A 1 -11.13 -19.69 13.80
CA MET A 1 -10.35 -19.17 12.64
C MET A 1 -10.22 -17.66 12.66
N HIS A 2 -11.31 -16.89 12.77
CA HIS A 2 -11.27 -15.41 12.85
C HIS A 2 -10.20 -14.84 13.82
N ALA A 3 -10.15 -15.30 15.07
CA ALA A 3 -9.18 -14.79 16.04
C ALA A 3 -7.72 -15.06 15.65
N ILE A 4 -7.44 -16.25 15.09
CA ILE A 4 -6.08 -16.62 14.67
C ILE A 4 -5.63 -15.76 13.48
N THR A 5 -6.49 -15.64 12.46
CA THR A 5 -6.19 -14.81 11.28
C THR A 5 -6.05 -13.33 11.65
N GLY A 6 -6.84 -12.85 12.64
CA GLY A 6 -6.78 -11.48 13.13
C GLY A 6 -5.50 -11.18 13.91
N ILE A 7 -5.05 -12.12 14.75
CA ILE A 7 -3.77 -11.98 15.47
C ILE A 7 -2.62 -11.95 14.47
N ILE A 8 -2.60 -12.87 13.50
CA ILE A 8 -1.56 -12.91 12.45
C ILE A 8 -1.54 -11.58 11.68
N ALA A 9 -2.70 -11.09 11.25
CA ALA A 9 -2.81 -9.81 10.55
C ALA A 9 -2.27 -8.65 11.40
N THR A 10 -2.59 -8.62 12.70
CA THR A 10 -2.16 -7.57 13.62
C THR A 10 -0.64 -7.60 13.84
N VAL A 11 -0.06 -8.78 14.05
CA VAL A 11 1.39 -8.94 14.22
C VAL A 11 2.12 -8.47 12.96
N LEU A 12 1.68 -8.91 11.78
CA LEU A 12 2.28 -8.48 10.52
C LEU A 12 2.15 -6.97 10.29
N ALA A 13 0.99 -6.39 10.60
CA ALA A 13 0.76 -4.94 10.49
C ALA A 13 1.67 -4.13 11.43
N VAL A 14 1.86 -4.61 12.66
CA VAL A 14 2.76 -3.97 13.64
C VAL A 14 4.23 -4.12 13.22
N LEU A 15 4.61 -5.22 12.58
CA LEU A 15 5.97 -5.40 12.05
C LEU A 15 6.30 -4.44 10.90
N GLN A 16 5.31 -3.98 10.12
CA GLN A 16 5.55 -3.08 8.99
C GLN A 16 6.28 -1.77 9.35
N PRO A 17 5.89 -0.98 10.37
CA PRO A 17 6.62 0.22 10.75
C PRO A 17 8.03 -0.08 11.27
N PHE A 18 8.23 -1.20 11.99
CA PHE A 18 9.58 -1.60 12.41
C PHE A 18 10.47 -1.89 11.21
N LEU A 19 9.99 -2.68 10.25
CA LEU A 19 10.72 -2.91 9.00
C LEU A 19 10.99 -1.59 8.26
N ALA A 20 10.02 -0.67 8.21
CA ALA A 20 10.20 0.65 7.59
C ALA A 20 11.25 1.53 8.27
N LEU A 21 11.46 1.39 9.59
CA LEU A 21 12.51 2.10 10.32
C LEU A 21 13.91 1.54 10.02
N LEU A 22 14.02 0.22 9.81
CA LEU A 22 15.26 -0.44 9.38
C LEU A 22 15.57 -0.27 7.89
N ARG A 23 14.91 0.68 7.21
CA ARG A 23 15.07 0.89 5.77
C ARG A 23 16.54 1.18 5.42
N PRO A 24 17.15 0.42 4.49
CA PRO A 24 18.52 0.67 4.04
C PRO A 24 18.71 2.05 3.41
N SER A 25 19.94 2.55 3.43
CA SER A 25 20.28 3.86 2.84
C SER A 25 19.91 3.94 1.34
N PRO A 26 19.66 5.15 0.81
CA PRO A 26 19.19 5.33 -0.58
C PRO A 26 20.11 4.74 -1.65
N ASN A 27 21.41 4.57 -1.35
CA ASN A 27 22.46 4.11 -2.26
C ASN A 27 22.84 2.62 -2.08
N SER A 28 22.11 1.85 -1.28
CA SER A 28 22.38 0.42 -1.09
C SER A 28 21.65 -0.45 -2.12
N GLU A 29 22.37 -1.37 -2.77
CA GLU A 29 21.81 -2.38 -3.70
C GLU A 29 20.74 -3.29 -3.04
N HIS A 30 20.73 -3.38 -1.70
CA HIS A 30 19.81 -4.22 -0.94
C HIS A 30 18.40 -3.62 -0.81
N ARG A 31 18.19 -2.38 -1.29
CA ARG A 31 16.92 -1.68 -1.21
C ARG A 31 15.80 -2.35 -2.04
N TYR A 32 16.15 -3.03 -3.13
CA TYR A 32 15.21 -3.81 -3.93
C TYR A 32 14.63 -4.98 -3.14
N ILE A 33 15.49 -5.76 -2.46
CA ILE A 33 15.09 -6.90 -1.61
C ILE A 33 14.23 -6.40 -0.46
N PHE A 34 14.60 -5.30 0.18
CA PHE A 34 13.80 -4.68 1.22
C PHE A 34 12.41 -4.24 0.71
N ASN A 35 12.33 -3.60 -0.46
CA ASN A 35 11.07 -3.15 -1.02
C ASN A 35 10.14 -4.34 -1.33
N TRP A 36 10.68 -5.41 -1.91
CA TRP A 36 9.92 -6.63 -2.18
C TRP A 36 9.45 -7.33 -0.90
N ALA A 37 10.33 -7.46 0.10
CA ALA A 37 9.98 -8.05 1.39
C ALA A 37 8.92 -7.20 2.13
N HIS A 38 9.09 -5.89 2.15
CA HIS A 38 8.14 -4.96 2.76
C HIS A 38 6.76 -5.02 2.08
N TRP A 39 6.74 -5.07 0.75
CA TRP A 39 5.52 -5.25 -0.04
C TRP A 39 4.85 -6.60 0.25
N LEU A 40 5.59 -7.70 0.28
CA LEU A 40 5.08 -9.04 0.54
C LEU A 40 4.47 -9.15 1.94
N VAL A 41 5.17 -8.63 2.96
CA VAL A 41 4.66 -8.58 4.34
C VAL A 41 3.36 -7.76 4.42
N GLY A 42 3.27 -6.65 3.68
CA GLY A 42 2.04 -5.87 3.62
C GLY A 42 0.88 -6.57 2.94
N MET A 43 1.13 -7.20 1.79
CA MET A 43 0.10 -7.92 1.05
C MET A 43 -0.42 -9.13 1.83
N THR A 44 0.46 -9.84 2.52
CA THR A 44 0.09 -10.96 3.39
C THR A 44 -0.71 -10.49 4.60
N ALA A 45 -0.27 -9.42 5.30
CA ALA A 45 -1.02 -8.82 6.40
C ALA A 45 -2.45 -8.44 5.97
N TRP A 46 -2.58 -7.80 4.80
CA TRP A 46 -3.86 -7.40 4.26
C TRP A 46 -4.75 -8.59 3.85
N SER A 47 -4.17 -9.63 3.28
CA SER A 47 -4.90 -10.85 2.93
C SER A 47 -5.49 -11.52 4.18
N PHE A 48 -4.71 -11.64 5.25
CA PHE A 48 -5.19 -12.14 6.54
C PHE A 48 -6.22 -11.22 7.19
N ALA A 49 -6.05 -9.89 7.08
CA ALA A 49 -7.03 -8.92 7.59
C ALA A 49 -8.38 -9.04 6.85
N SER A 50 -8.36 -9.14 5.51
CA SER A 50 -9.56 -9.30 4.69
C SER A 50 -10.27 -10.63 4.97
N ALA A 51 -9.51 -11.73 5.09
CA ALA A 51 -10.06 -13.00 5.51
C ALA A 51 -10.70 -12.90 6.91
N THR A 52 -10.04 -12.21 7.85
CA THR A 52 -10.57 -11.99 9.20
C THR A 52 -11.86 -11.20 9.19
N MET A 53 -11.95 -10.16 8.36
CA MET A 53 -13.15 -9.35 8.16
C MET A 53 -14.32 -10.18 7.63
N VAL A 54 -14.10 -10.99 6.60
CA VAL A 54 -15.13 -11.89 6.05
C VAL A 54 -15.54 -12.95 7.08
N LEU A 55 -14.57 -13.55 7.78
CA LEU A 55 -14.82 -14.53 8.84
C LEU A 55 -15.52 -13.93 10.06
N ALA A 56 -15.47 -12.61 10.25
CA ALA A 56 -16.18 -11.93 11.33
C ALA A 56 -17.70 -11.87 11.09
N LEU A 57 -18.13 -11.76 9.82
CA LEU A 57 -19.53 -11.57 9.43
C LEU A 57 -20.47 -12.71 9.87
N PRO A 58 -20.12 -14.01 9.71
CA PRO A 58 -20.96 -15.13 10.13
C PRO A 58 -20.76 -15.53 11.60
N MET A 59 -19.94 -14.83 12.39
CA MET A 59 -19.79 -15.17 13.81
C MET A 59 -21.09 -14.87 14.55
N GLY A 60 -21.93 -15.89 14.74
CA GLY A 60 -23.23 -15.80 15.42
C GLY A 60 -23.20 -15.27 16.86
N LYS A 61 -22.01 -14.97 17.42
CA LYS A 61 -21.82 -14.36 18.75
C LYS A 61 -22.01 -12.85 18.77
N THR A 62 -21.93 -12.14 17.65
CA THR A 62 -22.11 -10.68 17.63
C THR A 62 -23.53 -10.24 17.29
N GLY A 63 -24.41 -11.15 16.86
CA GLY A 63 -25.79 -10.82 16.48
C GLY A 63 -25.91 -9.81 15.32
N LEU A 64 -24.80 -9.41 14.68
CA LEU A 64 -24.76 -8.22 13.83
C LEU A 64 -25.63 -8.38 12.57
N ASN A 65 -25.53 -9.53 11.90
CA ASN A 65 -26.42 -9.88 10.77
C ASN A 65 -27.86 -10.19 11.21
N ALA A 66 -28.07 -10.61 12.46
CA ALA A 66 -29.41 -10.87 12.98
C ALA A 66 -30.18 -9.58 13.31
N VAL A 67 -29.47 -8.54 13.77
CA VAL A 67 -30.07 -7.25 14.16
C VAL A 67 -30.11 -6.25 12.99
N TYR A 68 -29.05 -6.18 12.19
CA TYR A 68 -28.93 -5.20 11.09
C TYR A 68 -29.07 -5.80 9.69
N GLY A 69 -29.40 -7.10 9.58
CA GLY A 69 -29.48 -7.78 8.29
C GLY A 69 -28.15 -7.72 7.54
N TYR A 70 -28.21 -7.51 6.23
CA TYR A 70 -27.04 -7.48 5.35
C TYR A 70 -26.20 -6.18 5.40
N ALA A 71 -26.60 -5.16 6.18
CA ALA A 71 -25.89 -3.88 6.20
C ALA A 71 -24.38 -3.98 6.57
N PRO A 72 -23.96 -4.77 7.58
CA PRO A 72 -22.55 -4.94 7.91
C PRO A 72 -21.74 -5.61 6.79
N ASN A 73 -22.37 -6.51 6.02
CA ASN A 73 -21.72 -7.17 4.88
C ASN A 73 -21.39 -6.15 3.77
N TRP A 74 -22.32 -5.23 3.48
CA TRP A 74 -22.10 -4.17 2.48
C TRP A 74 -21.02 -3.18 2.92
N VAL A 75 -21.01 -2.79 4.20
CA VAL A 75 -19.98 -1.90 4.76
C VAL A 75 -18.60 -2.56 4.66
N MET A 76 -18.48 -3.82 5.08
CA MET A 76 -17.21 -4.54 5.06
C MET A 76 -16.72 -4.82 3.63
N GLY A 77 -17.61 -5.27 2.74
CA GLY A 77 -17.31 -5.52 1.33
C GLY A 77 -16.91 -4.23 0.60
N GLY A 78 -17.63 -3.13 0.87
CA GLY A 78 -17.30 -1.81 0.33
C GLY A 78 -15.92 -1.33 0.77
N TYR A 79 -15.54 -1.54 2.03
CA TYR A 79 -14.21 -1.21 2.52
C TYR A 79 -13.10 -2.02 1.85
N ILE A 80 -13.31 -3.33 1.64
CA ILE A 80 -12.35 -4.18 0.92
C ILE A 80 -12.16 -3.68 -0.52
N LEU A 81 -13.24 -3.38 -1.24
CA LEU A 81 -13.17 -2.84 -2.60
C LEU A 81 -12.47 -1.47 -2.64
N PHE A 82 -12.77 -0.60 -1.70
CA PHE A 82 -12.13 0.69 -1.56
C PHE A 82 -10.62 0.57 -1.31
N PHE A 83 -10.20 -0.36 -0.45
CA PHE A 83 -8.78 -0.63 -0.23
C PHE A 83 -8.08 -1.10 -1.52
N ILE A 84 -8.68 -2.05 -2.24
CA ILE A 84 -8.15 -2.52 -3.53
C ILE A 84 -8.04 -1.34 -4.51
N GLY A 85 -9.06 -0.49 -4.60
CA GLY A 85 -9.05 0.71 -5.42
C GLY A 85 -7.90 1.66 -5.05
N CYS A 86 -7.66 1.91 -3.76
CA CYS A 86 -6.54 2.73 -3.30
C CYS A 86 -5.19 2.14 -3.71
N ASN A 87 -5.02 0.81 -3.64
CA ASN A 87 -3.78 0.13 -4.05
C ASN A 87 -3.56 0.24 -5.56
N ILE A 88 -4.60 0.03 -6.37
CA ILE A 88 -4.53 0.19 -7.82
C ILE A 88 -4.13 1.63 -8.19
N VAL A 89 -4.76 2.63 -7.56
CA VAL A 89 -4.43 4.04 -7.80
C VAL A 89 -2.98 4.33 -7.38
N MET A 90 -2.54 3.83 -6.22
CA MET A 90 -1.15 4.00 -5.78
C MET A 90 -0.14 3.36 -6.75
N GLU A 91 -0.44 2.19 -7.28
CA GLU A 91 0.39 1.50 -8.27
C GLU A 91 0.45 2.31 -9.58
N MET A 92 -0.70 2.77 -10.09
CA MET A 92 -0.77 3.64 -11.27
C MET A 92 0.05 4.94 -11.07
N LEU A 93 -0.03 5.53 -9.88
CA LEU A 93 0.77 6.71 -9.53
C LEU A 93 2.26 6.39 -9.44
N ALA A 94 2.65 5.21 -8.97
CA ALA A 94 4.03 4.76 -8.92
C ALA A 94 4.60 4.57 -10.34
N THR A 95 3.94 3.76 -11.18
CA THR A 95 4.39 3.50 -12.56
C THR A 95 4.46 4.78 -13.40
N SER A 96 3.47 5.68 -13.27
CA SER A 96 3.49 6.94 -14.03
C SER A 96 4.58 7.91 -13.57
N ASN A 97 5.05 7.82 -12.32
CA ASN A 97 6.24 8.56 -11.90
C ASN A 97 7.50 7.98 -12.53
N ASP A 98 7.64 6.65 -12.58
CA ASP A 98 8.82 5.98 -13.16
C ASP A 98 8.98 6.31 -14.65
N VAL A 99 7.90 6.19 -15.44
CA VAL A 99 7.89 6.55 -16.88
C VAL A 99 8.25 8.02 -17.09
N ARG A 100 7.76 8.92 -16.22
CA ARG A 100 8.07 10.34 -16.32
C ARG A 100 9.53 10.64 -15.96
N MET A 101 10.08 9.94 -14.97
CA MET A 101 11.48 10.08 -14.60
C MET A 101 12.39 9.61 -15.74
N GLU A 102 12.06 8.49 -16.38
CA GLU A 102 12.78 8.01 -17.56
C GLU A 102 12.76 9.02 -18.72
N LYS A 103 11.60 9.66 -18.97
CA LYS A 103 11.48 10.72 -19.98
C LYS A 103 12.34 11.95 -19.62
N ASN A 104 12.29 12.42 -18.37
CA ASN A 104 13.08 13.58 -17.94
C ASN A 104 14.59 13.30 -18.02
N VAL A 105 15.02 12.08 -17.65
CA VAL A 105 16.43 11.68 -17.72
C VAL A 105 16.92 11.55 -19.17
N SER A 106 16.11 10.99 -20.07
CA SER A 106 16.45 10.90 -21.51
C SER A 106 16.46 12.27 -22.21
N GLU A 107 15.66 13.23 -21.75
CA GLU A 107 15.71 14.62 -22.22
C GLU A 107 16.97 15.36 -21.74
N ILE A 108 17.39 15.16 -20.47
CA ILE A 108 18.60 15.77 -19.90
C ILE A 108 19.88 15.13 -20.43
N LYS A 109 19.89 13.81 -20.63
CA LYS A 109 20.96 13.07 -21.31
C LYS A 109 20.47 12.69 -22.70
N PRO A 110 20.52 13.60 -23.70
CA PRO A 110 20.30 13.16 -25.06
C PRO A 110 21.32 12.05 -25.32
N HIS A 111 20.84 10.88 -25.73
CA HIS A 111 21.70 9.79 -26.19
C HIS A 111 22.46 10.30 -27.42
N ARG A 112 23.54 11.05 -27.18
CA ARG A 112 24.43 11.54 -28.22
C ARG A 112 25.21 10.32 -28.69
N PHE A 113 24.62 9.61 -29.64
CA PHE A 113 25.29 8.57 -30.40
C PHE A 113 26.36 9.27 -31.24
N ILE A 114 27.55 9.45 -30.67
CA ILE A 114 28.71 9.94 -31.41
C ILE A 114 29.24 8.75 -32.21
N VAL A 115 28.86 8.70 -33.49
CA VAL A 115 29.50 7.80 -34.45
C VAL A 115 30.91 8.30 -34.69
N GLY A 116 31.91 7.51 -34.30
CA GLY A 116 33.29 7.76 -34.67
C GLY A 116 33.49 7.60 -36.19
N PRO A 117 34.60 8.11 -36.76
CA PRO A 117 34.89 8.03 -38.20
C PRO A 117 34.85 6.61 -38.79
N SER A 118 34.93 5.58 -37.95
CA SER A 118 34.95 4.17 -38.30
C SER A 118 33.60 3.44 -38.15
N GLY A 119 32.50 4.15 -37.86
CA GLY A 119 31.15 3.55 -37.83
C GLY A 119 30.87 2.58 -36.67
N MET A 120 31.80 2.43 -35.73
CA MET A 120 31.62 1.63 -34.51
C MET A 120 30.98 2.49 -33.41
N ALA A 121 29.85 2.03 -32.87
CA ALA A 121 29.18 2.63 -31.72
C ALA A 121 30.10 2.56 -30.49
N LEU A 122 30.75 3.67 -30.13
CA LEU A 122 31.49 3.80 -28.88
C LEU A 122 30.49 4.14 -27.77
N SER A 123 30.00 3.13 -27.06
CA SER A 123 29.30 3.36 -25.79
C SER A 123 30.31 3.96 -24.80
N HIS A 124 30.10 5.25 -24.51
CA HIS A 124 31.00 6.09 -23.75
C HIS A 124 31.26 5.54 -22.34
N LEU A 125 32.43 4.92 -22.14
CA LEU A 125 32.93 4.34 -20.88
C LEU A 125 33.32 5.38 -19.79
N ASN A 126 33.02 6.67 -19.94
CA ASN A 126 33.45 7.70 -18.99
C ASN A 126 32.45 8.88 -18.85
N GLY A 127 31.16 8.58 -18.68
CA GLY A 127 30.22 9.61 -18.24
C GLY A 127 30.52 9.95 -16.76
N PRO A 128 30.63 11.23 -16.37
CA PRO A 128 30.79 11.58 -14.97
C PRO A 128 29.60 10.99 -14.20
N THR A 129 29.88 10.33 -13.08
CA THR A 129 28.89 9.88 -12.08
C THR A 129 28.27 11.11 -11.41
N VAL A 130 27.68 12.00 -12.19
CA VAL A 130 26.79 13.01 -11.67
C VAL A 130 25.58 12.23 -11.22
N GLU A 131 25.54 11.98 -9.91
CA GLU A 131 24.37 11.51 -9.18
C GLU A 131 23.16 12.19 -9.80
N SER A 132 22.24 11.41 -10.36
CA SER A 132 20.99 11.95 -10.84
C SER A 132 20.41 12.78 -9.69
N PRO A 133 20.17 14.10 -9.89
CA PRO A 133 19.56 14.91 -8.85
C PRO A 133 18.31 14.16 -8.41
N LEU A 134 18.24 13.77 -7.14
CA LEU A 134 17.10 13.08 -6.54
C LEU A 134 15.85 13.88 -6.92
N ALA A 135 15.15 13.44 -7.96
CA ALA A 135 14.05 14.19 -8.51
C ALA A 135 13.01 14.31 -7.40
N PRO A 136 12.67 15.54 -6.96
CA PRO A 136 11.73 15.71 -5.87
C PRO A 136 10.42 15.00 -6.26
N PRO A 137 9.87 14.14 -5.39
CA PRO A 137 8.69 13.36 -5.71
C PRO A 137 7.52 14.32 -5.96
N THR A 138 7.27 14.63 -7.22
CA THR A 138 6.30 15.63 -7.69
C THR A 138 4.84 15.22 -7.40
N ARG A 139 4.61 14.00 -6.92
CA ARG A 139 3.32 13.49 -6.46
C ARG A 139 3.33 13.01 -5.01
N ALA A 140 4.30 13.42 -4.20
CA ALA A 140 4.30 13.13 -2.76
C ALA A 140 2.97 13.55 -2.11
N ASN A 141 2.45 14.73 -2.48
CA ASN A 141 1.17 15.24 -1.99
C ASN A 141 -0.02 14.35 -2.38
N ALA A 142 -0.03 13.79 -3.59
CA ALA A 142 -1.09 12.89 -4.04
C ALA A 142 -1.06 11.55 -3.27
N ARG A 143 0.14 11.00 -3.06
CA ARG A 143 0.32 9.77 -2.27
C ARG A 143 -0.09 9.99 -0.80
N LEU A 144 0.30 11.13 -0.24
CA LEU A 144 -0.06 11.54 1.12
C LEU A 144 -1.58 11.74 1.26
N LEU A 145 -2.23 12.38 0.28
CA LEU A 145 -3.68 12.56 0.24
C LEU A 145 -4.41 11.23 0.22
N ILE A 146 -3.99 10.29 -0.64
CA ILE A 146 -4.60 8.95 -0.70
C ILE A 146 -4.45 8.22 0.64
N PHE A 147 -3.28 8.34 1.28
CA PHE A 147 -3.06 7.77 2.61
C PHE A 147 -4.02 8.37 3.66
N PHE A 148 -4.16 9.70 3.71
CA PHE A 148 -5.10 10.36 4.62
C PHE A 148 -6.55 9.99 4.34
N LEU A 149 -6.95 9.97 3.07
CA LEU A 149 -8.28 9.56 2.65
C LEU A 149 -8.57 8.11 3.05
N HIS A 150 -7.60 7.21 2.85
CA HIS A 150 -7.69 5.83 3.30
C HIS A 150 -7.85 5.73 4.82
N LEU A 151 -7.04 6.47 5.59
CA LEU A 151 -7.09 6.51 7.05
C LEU A 151 -8.46 6.99 7.56
N VAL A 152 -9.00 8.07 6.99
CA VAL A 152 -10.32 8.62 7.37
C VAL A 152 -11.42 7.59 7.12
N VAL A 153 -11.44 6.95 5.95
CA VAL A 153 -12.44 5.93 5.62
C VAL A 153 -12.29 4.71 6.53
N ALA A 154 -11.07 4.25 6.78
CA ALA A 154 -10.81 3.12 7.69
C ALA A 154 -11.31 3.38 9.11
N LEU A 155 -11.03 4.57 9.66
CA LEU A 155 -11.53 4.98 10.98
C LEU A 155 -13.06 5.09 11.00
N GLY A 156 -13.67 5.66 9.95
CA GLY A 156 -15.13 5.76 9.85
C GLY A 156 -15.81 4.39 9.84
N VAL A 157 -15.28 3.43 9.07
CA VAL A 157 -15.78 2.05 9.04
C VAL A 157 -15.60 1.37 10.40
N ALA A 158 -14.42 1.50 11.02
CA ALA A 158 -14.16 0.93 12.33
C ALA A 158 -15.13 1.46 13.40
N ILE A 159 -15.31 2.79 13.48
CA ILE A 159 -16.26 3.42 14.41
C ILE A 159 -17.68 2.94 14.15
N THR A 160 -18.10 2.84 12.89
CA THR A 160 -19.45 2.38 12.52
C THR A 160 -19.71 0.96 13.02
N ILE A 161 -18.78 0.03 12.76
CA ILE A 161 -18.91 -1.37 13.19
C ILE A 161 -18.87 -1.48 14.72
N THR A 162 -17.97 -0.75 15.39
CA THR A 162 -17.90 -0.72 16.86
C THR A 162 -19.18 -0.16 17.47
N ALA A 163 -19.75 0.92 16.93
CA ALA A 163 -20.99 1.48 17.42
C ALA A 163 -22.18 0.52 17.26
N MET A 164 -22.25 -0.18 16.11
CA MET A 164 -23.27 -1.22 15.89
C MET A 164 -23.13 -2.36 16.91
N LEU A 165 -21.90 -2.82 17.18
CA LEU A 165 -21.62 -3.86 18.17
C LEU A 165 -21.97 -3.43 19.59
N VAL A 166 -21.55 -2.23 20.00
CA VAL A 166 -21.83 -1.68 21.34
C VAL A 166 -23.34 -1.54 21.55
N LYS A 167 -24.10 -1.06 20.56
CA LYS A 167 -25.56 -0.99 20.65
C LYS A 167 -26.21 -2.36 20.90
N ILE A 168 -25.73 -3.40 20.22
CA ILE A 168 -26.24 -4.78 20.42
C ILE A 168 -25.89 -5.28 21.82
N LEU A 169 -24.67 -5.04 22.30
CA LEU A 169 -24.24 -5.46 23.64
C LEU A 169 -25.08 -4.77 24.73
N LEU A 170 -25.37 -3.48 24.57
CA LEU A 170 -26.22 -2.73 25.49
C LEU A 170 -27.71 -3.14 25.41
N SER A 171 -28.21 -3.55 24.25
CA SER A 171 -29.60 -4.02 24.13
C SER A 171 -29.83 -5.42 24.72
N HIS A 172 -28.76 -6.19 24.93
CA HIS A 172 -28.79 -7.52 25.54
C HIS A 172 -28.25 -7.58 26.97
N SER A 173 -27.87 -6.44 27.58
CA SER A 173 -27.56 -6.39 29.01
C SER A 173 -28.85 -6.40 29.84
N PRO A 174 -29.00 -7.31 30.81
CA PRO A 174 -30.20 -7.41 31.65
C PRO A 174 -30.41 -6.18 32.54
#